data_AF-A0A9X9QA32-F1
#
_entry.id   AF-A0A9X9QA32-F1
#
_cell.length_a   1.000
_cell.length_b   1.000
_cell.length_c   1.000
_cell.angle_alpha   90.00
_cell.angle_beta   90.00
_cell.angle_gamma   90.00
#
_symmetry.space_group_name_H-M   'P 1'
#
loop_
_entity.id
_entity.type
_entity.pdbx_description
1 polymer ?
#
loop_
_entity_poly.entity_id
_entity_poly.type
_entity_poly.pdbx_seq_one_letter_code
_entity_poly.pdbx_strand_id
1 'polypeptide(L)'
;MESKDEVSDTDSGIILQSGPDSPVSPVKELTHAVRKQQRALEARLEARLEELKRLCLREAELTGILPAEYPLKPGEKAPKVRRRIGAAYKLDERALHREDPLSSLERELALQLQIAEAARRLCQEENLSRQARRQRKHAMLQEEKKLRELERCLGEQRRASGPPSAAALPLGRGEPAAPR
;
A
#
# COMPACT_ATOMS: atom_id res chain seq x y z
N MET A 1 -13.95 -53.57 47.85
CA MET A 1 -14.83 -52.59 48.52
C MET A 1 -15.01 -51.45 47.52
N GLU A 2 -15.83 -51.62 46.46
CA GLU A 2 -17.31 -51.57 46.47
C GLU A 2 -17.79 -50.36 47.28
N SER A 3 -18.42 -49.36 46.67
CA SER A 3 -19.80 -49.48 46.20
C SER A 3 -20.13 -48.69 44.93
N LYS A 4 -21.06 -49.27 44.19
CA LYS A 4 -21.73 -48.84 42.98
C LYS A 4 -23.07 -48.24 43.40
N ASP A 5 -23.33 -46.98 43.04
CA ASP A 5 -24.66 -46.37 43.20
C ASP A 5 -25.16 -45.95 41.82
N GLU A 6 -25.93 -46.86 41.21
CA GLU A 6 -26.74 -46.60 40.04
C GLU A 6 -28.08 -46.06 40.51
N VAL A 7 -28.39 -44.82 40.15
CA VAL A 7 -29.70 -44.24 40.43
C VAL A 7 -30.58 -44.54 39.21
N SER A 8 -31.44 -45.54 39.38
CA SER A 8 -32.49 -45.91 38.44
C SER A 8 -33.67 -44.97 38.65
N ASP A 9 -33.92 -44.07 37.69
CA ASP A 9 -35.20 -43.36 37.60
C ASP A 9 -36.20 -44.26 36.86
N THR A 10 -37.03 -44.94 37.64
CA THR A 10 -38.19 -45.70 37.17
C THR A 10 -39.22 -44.73 36.60
N ASP A 11 -39.29 -44.71 35.27
CA ASP A 11 -40.30 -44.03 34.45
C ASP A 11 -41.71 -44.56 34.77
N SER A 12 -42.50 -43.73 35.44
CA SER A 12 -43.93 -43.98 35.64
C SER A 12 -44.66 -43.64 34.34
N GLY A 13 -44.96 -44.68 33.58
CA GLY A 13 -45.72 -44.61 32.34
C GLY A 13 -47.10 -43.99 32.54
N ILE A 14 -47.27 -42.77 32.04
CA ILE A 14 -48.55 -42.24 31.58
C ILE A 14 -48.44 -42.15 30.07
N ILE A 15 -48.94 -43.18 29.39
CA ILE A 15 -49.11 -43.18 27.93
C ILE A 15 -50.35 -42.34 27.62
N LEU A 16 -50.19 -41.02 27.56
CA LEU A 16 -51.14 -40.18 26.83
C LEU A 16 -50.86 -40.39 25.34
N GLN A 17 -51.63 -41.29 24.71
CA GLN A 17 -51.72 -41.39 23.26
C GLN A 17 -52.33 -40.10 22.70
N SER A 18 -51.50 -39.06 22.58
CA SER A 18 -51.82 -37.89 21.79
C SER A 18 -51.59 -38.26 20.32
N GLY A 19 -52.68 -38.34 19.55
CA GLY A 19 -52.62 -38.57 18.12
C GLY A 19 -51.77 -37.49 17.40
N PRO A 20 -51.28 -37.76 16.18
CA PRO A 20 -50.24 -36.97 15.52
C PRO A 20 -50.71 -35.61 14.97
N ASP A 21 -51.83 -35.07 15.44
CA ASP A 21 -52.44 -33.85 14.90
C ASP A 21 -52.82 -32.84 15.99
N SER A 22 -51.90 -32.63 16.94
CA SER A 22 -51.98 -31.51 17.89
C SER A 22 -51.23 -30.33 17.29
N PRO A 23 -51.87 -29.15 17.06
CA PRO A 23 -51.17 -28.00 16.52
C PRO A 23 -50.10 -27.59 17.53
N VAL A 24 -48.84 -27.77 17.14
CA VAL A 24 -47.71 -27.32 17.94
C VAL A 24 -47.93 -25.83 18.18
N SER A 25 -48.05 -25.46 19.46
CA SER A 25 -48.28 -24.05 19.85
C SER A 25 -47.36 -23.13 19.02
N PRO A 26 -47.87 -22.03 18.43
CA PRO A 26 -47.08 -21.12 17.60
C PRO A 26 -45.75 -20.69 18.25
N VAL A 27 -45.72 -20.63 19.58
CA VAL A 27 -44.53 -20.31 20.38
C VAL A 27 -43.44 -21.39 20.29
N LYS A 28 -43.81 -22.68 20.24
CA LYS A 28 -42.88 -23.80 20.09
C LYS A 28 -42.28 -23.86 18.68
N GLU A 29 -43.07 -23.54 17.65
CA GLU A 29 -42.57 -23.45 16.27
C GLU A 29 -41.60 -22.26 16.09
N LEU A 30 -41.95 -21.09 16.63
CA LEU A 30 -41.08 -19.91 16.60
C LEU A 30 -39.76 -20.15 17.33
N THR A 31 -39.78 -20.77 18.51
CA THR A 31 -38.55 -21.11 19.25
C THR A 31 -37.68 -22.13 18.51
N HIS A 32 -38.28 -23.12 17.84
CA HIS A 32 -37.53 -24.06 17.00
C HIS A 32 -36.91 -23.37 15.79
N ALA A 33 -37.64 -22.48 15.12
CA ALA A 33 -37.14 -21.69 14.00
C ALA A 33 -35.97 -20.79 14.43
N VAL A 34 -36.08 -20.08 15.56
CA VAL A 34 -34.99 -19.24 16.10
C VAL A 34 -33.76 -20.08 16.44
N ARG A 35 -33.92 -21.24 17.08
CA ARG A 35 -32.79 -22.15 17.38
C ARG A 35 -32.13 -22.68 16.10
N LYS A 36 -32.91 -22.97 15.05
CA LYS A 36 -32.38 -23.38 13.75
C LYS A 36 -31.59 -22.26 13.08
N GLN A 37 -32.10 -21.04 13.12
CA GLN A 37 -31.39 -19.85 12.61
C GLN A 37 -30.11 -19.59 13.40
N GLN A 38 -30.15 -19.69 14.73
CA GLN A 38 -28.97 -19.57 15.58
C GLN A 38 -27.88 -20.57 15.18
N ARG A 39 -28.22 -21.86 15.07
CA ARG A 39 -27.27 -22.91 14.65
C ARG A 39 -26.69 -22.64 13.26
N ALA A 40 -27.51 -22.17 12.33
CA ALA A 40 -27.04 -21.84 10.97
C ALA A 40 -26.06 -20.65 10.97
N LEU A 41 -26.31 -19.64 11.80
CA LEU A 41 -25.42 -18.49 11.96
C LEU A 41 -24.10 -18.89 12.63
N GLU A 42 -24.17 -19.72 13.68
CA GLU A 42 -22.99 -20.27 14.37
C GLU A 42 -22.11 -21.09 13.42
N ALA A 43 -22.72 -21.98 12.63
CA ALA A 43 -21.99 -22.77 11.63
C ALA A 43 -21.33 -21.88 10.56
N ARG A 44 -22.01 -20.82 10.12
CA ARG A 44 -21.45 -19.88 9.15
C ARG A 44 -20.28 -19.08 9.75
N LEU A 45 -20.38 -18.71 11.02
CA LEU A 45 -19.31 -18.02 11.74
C LEU A 45 -18.08 -18.93 11.88
N GLU A 46 -18.27 -20.18 12.27
CA GLU A 46 -17.18 -21.16 12.40
C GLU A 46 -16.44 -21.36 11.08
N ALA A 47 -17.18 -21.52 9.96
CA ALA A 47 -16.57 -21.61 8.63
C ALA A 47 -15.72 -20.38 8.27
N ARG A 48 -16.17 -19.17 8.61
CA ARG A 48 -15.41 -17.93 8.36
C ARG A 48 -14.16 -17.83 9.24
N LEU A 49 -14.24 -18.29 10.49
CA LEU A 49 -13.09 -18.32 11.38
C LEU A 49 -12.02 -19.32 10.90
N GLU A 50 -12.43 -20.47 10.37
CA GLU A 50 -11.50 -21.44 9.77
C GLU A 50 -10.83 -20.89 8.50
N GLU A 51 -11.59 -20.22 7.64
CA GLU A 51 -11.07 -19.54 6.46
C GLU A 51 -10.02 -18.48 6.85
N LEU A 52 -10.35 -17.63 7.83
CA LEU A 52 -9.43 -16.63 8.36
C LEU A 52 -8.16 -17.27 8.94
N LYS A 53 -8.29 -18.34 9.74
CA LYS A 53 -7.14 -19.08 10.29
C LYS A 53 -6.22 -19.56 9.18
N ARG A 54 -6.77 -20.11 8.09
CA ARG A 54 -5.98 -20.59 6.95
C ARG A 54 -5.25 -19.46 6.25
N LEU A 55 -5.90 -18.31 6.06
CA LEU A 55 -5.30 -17.13 5.44
C LEU A 55 -4.16 -16.57 6.30
N CYS A 56 -4.40 -16.34 7.58
CA CYS A 56 -3.38 -15.84 8.51
C CYS A 56 -2.18 -16.78 8.60
N LEU A 57 -2.37 -18.10 8.56
CA LEU A 57 -1.25 -19.05 8.52
C LEU A 57 -0.45 -18.93 7.21
N ARG A 58 -1.12 -18.82 6.06
CA ARG A 58 -0.45 -18.65 4.77
C ARG A 58 0.32 -17.33 4.70
N GLU A 59 -0.24 -16.26 5.24
CA GLU A 59 0.44 -14.96 5.35
C GLU A 59 1.65 -15.05 6.28
N ALA A 60 1.49 -15.66 7.46
CA ALA A 60 2.57 -15.86 8.40
C ALA A 60 3.69 -16.76 7.85
N GLU A 61 3.38 -17.70 6.96
CA GLU A 61 4.39 -18.48 6.25
C GLU A 61 5.22 -17.61 5.29
N LEU A 62 4.63 -16.58 4.70
CA LEU A 62 5.32 -15.66 3.78
C LEU A 62 6.10 -14.57 4.53
N THR A 63 5.47 -13.94 5.52
CA THR A 63 6.04 -12.81 6.27
C THR A 63 6.94 -13.27 7.42
N GLY A 64 6.65 -14.44 8.00
CA GLY A 64 7.24 -14.93 9.24
C GLY A 64 6.58 -14.38 10.51
N ILE A 65 5.47 -13.64 10.40
CA ILE A 65 4.78 -13.00 11.53
C ILE A 65 3.32 -13.44 11.54
N LEU A 66 2.83 -13.94 12.68
CA LEU A 66 1.42 -14.27 12.87
C LEU A 66 0.65 -13.02 13.33
N PRO A 67 -0.45 -12.63 12.65
CA PRO A 67 -1.27 -11.48 13.05
C PRO A 67 -1.88 -11.64 14.45
N ALA A 68 -2.14 -10.53 15.14
CA ALA A 68 -2.77 -10.53 16.47
C ALA A 68 -4.27 -10.88 16.40
N GLU A 69 -4.86 -10.71 15.21
CA GLU A 69 -6.24 -11.03 14.86
C GLU A 69 -6.47 -12.55 14.66
N TYR A 70 -5.41 -13.36 14.76
CA TYR A 70 -5.53 -14.82 14.61
C TYR A 70 -6.50 -15.38 15.66
N PRO A 71 -7.61 -16.04 15.25
CA PRO A 71 -8.64 -16.48 16.20
C PRO A 71 -8.13 -17.64 17.09
N LEU A 72 -7.60 -17.32 18.27
CA LEU A 72 -7.22 -18.31 19.28
C LEU A 72 -8.40 -18.60 20.21
N LYS A 73 -8.69 -19.88 20.48
CA LYS A 73 -9.63 -20.19 21.57
C LYS A 73 -8.93 -19.93 22.92
N PRO A 74 -9.66 -19.56 23.98
CA PRO A 74 -9.06 -19.33 25.30
C PRO A 74 -8.25 -20.55 25.76
N GLY A 75 -6.94 -20.37 25.97
CA GLY A 75 -6.02 -21.44 26.38
C GLY A 75 -5.24 -22.14 25.26
N GLU A 76 -5.52 -21.85 23.99
CA GLU A 76 -4.74 -22.37 22.86
C GLU A 76 -3.44 -21.57 22.67
N LYS A 77 -2.31 -22.27 22.50
CA LYS A 77 -1.02 -21.63 22.17
C LYS A 77 -0.99 -21.26 20.68
N ALA A 78 -0.49 -20.07 20.38
CA ALA A 78 -0.31 -19.62 19.01
C ALA A 78 0.60 -20.60 18.21
N PRO A 79 0.23 -20.97 16.97
CA PRO A 79 1.04 -21.85 16.15
C PRO A 79 2.38 -21.20 15.83
N LYS A 80 3.48 -21.95 16.01
CA LYS A 80 4.82 -21.50 15.61
C LYS A 80 4.96 -21.65 14.09
N VAL A 81 4.78 -20.56 13.37
CA VAL A 81 4.94 -20.54 11.91
C VAL A 81 6.39 -20.20 11.55
N ARG A 82 7.05 -21.07 10.79
CA ARG A 82 8.38 -20.80 10.23
C ARG A 82 8.22 -20.15 8.86
N ARG A 83 8.87 -19.00 8.64
CA ARG A 83 8.88 -18.34 7.33
C ARG A 83 9.40 -19.30 6.25
N ARG A 84 8.63 -19.50 5.19
CA ARG A 84 9.04 -20.25 4.00
C ARG A 84 10.02 -19.38 3.21
N ILE A 85 11.30 -19.52 3.52
CA ILE A 85 12.38 -18.95 2.71
C ILE A 85 12.59 -19.89 1.52
N GLY A 86 11.78 -19.76 0.48
CA GLY A 86 12.08 -20.33 -0.84
C GLY A 86 13.16 -19.50 -1.55
N ALA A 87 13.40 -19.80 -2.83
CA ALA A 87 14.18 -18.92 -3.72
C ALA A 87 13.39 -17.62 -4.00
N ALA A 88 13.27 -16.76 -2.99
CA ALA A 88 12.78 -15.41 -3.17
C ALA A 88 13.83 -14.67 -3.99
N TYR A 89 13.57 -14.51 -5.30
CA TYR A 89 14.32 -13.56 -6.11
C TYR A 89 14.18 -12.20 -5.42
N LYS A 90 15.28 -11.69 -4.88
CA LYS A 90 15.34 -10.31 -4.42
C LYS A 90 15.17 -9.46 -5.67
N LEU A 91 13.97 -8.92 -5.86
CA LEU A 91 13.75 -7.94 -6.90
C LEU A 91 14.59 -6.73 -6.51
N ASP A 92 15.54 -6.35 -7.37
CA ASP A 92 16.40 -5.20 -7.09
C ASP A 92 15.51 -3.97 -6.96
N GLU A 93 15.61 -3.31 -5.82
CA GLU A 93 14.84 -2.11 -5.50
C GLU A 93 15.10 -1.03 -6.56
N ARG A 94 16.30 -1.01 -7.16
CA ARG A 94 16.65 -0.14 -8.29
C ARG A 94 15.87 -0.45 -9.57
N ALA A 95 15.46 -1.70 -9.79
CA ALA A 95 14.66 -2.08 -10.95
C ALA A 95 13.18 -1.68 -10.80
N LEU A 96 12.70 -1.59 -9.56
CA LEU A 96 11.36 -1.06 -9.23
C LEU A 96 11.31 0.46 -9.32
N HIS A 97 12.36 1.13 -8.85
CA HIS A 97 12.58 2.55 -9.03
C HIS A 97 13.16 2.82 -10.41
N ARG A 98 12.39 2.52 -11.46
CA ARG A 98 12.70 3.01 -12.80
C ARG A 98 12.65 4.53 -12.73
N GLU A 99 13.80 5.15 -12.42
CA GLU A 99 13.92 6.60 -12.24
C GLU A 99 13.31 7.23 -13.49
N ASP A 100 12.27 8.06 -13.28
CA ASP A 100 11.63 8.78 -14.37
C ASP A 100 12.75 9.52 -15.13
N PRO A 101 12.91 9.31 -16.46
CA PRO A 101 13.92 10.00 -17.24
C PRO A 101 13.91 11.52 -17.00
N LEU A 102 12.73 12.09 -16.73
CA LEU A 102 12.58 13.50 -16.38
C LEU A 102 13.21 13.84 -15.02
N SER A 103 13.04 12.98 -14.02
CA SER A 103 13.62 13.14 -12.68
C SER A 103 15.15 13.06 -12.71
N SER A 104 15.72 12.16 -13.51
CA SER A 104 17.17 12.09 -13.71
C SER A 104 17.71 13.37 -14.36
N LEU A 105 17.02 13.89 -15.37
CA LEU A 105 17.45 15.10 -16.08
C LEU A 105 17.34 16.36 -15.19
N GLU A 106 16.29 16.45 -14.38
CA GLU A 106 16.13 17.53 -13.38
C GLU A 106 17.24 17.51 -12.33
N ARG A 107 17.63 16.32 -11.86
CA ARG A 107 18.76 16.15 -10.94
C ARG A 107 20.08 16.56 -11.57
N GLU A 108 20.31 16.19 -12.83
CA GLU A 108 21.51 16.60 -13.57
C GLU A 108 21.55 18.12 -13.74
N LEU A 109 20.43 18.76 -14.08
CA LEU A 109 20.33 20.21 -14.18
C LEU A 109 20.65 20.90 -12.84
N ALA A 110 20.10 20.39 -11.73
CA ALA A 110 20.38 20.92 -10.40
C ALA A 110 21.87 20.84 -10.04
N LEU A 111 22.53 19.72 -10.36
CA LEU A 111 23.96 19.56 -10.17
C LEU A 111 24.75 20.52 -11.06
N GLN A 112 24.38 20.64 -12.34
CA GLN A 112 25.06 21.51 -13.30
C GLN A 112 24.95 22.99 -12.92
N LEU A 113 23.83 23.42 -12.32
CA LEU A 113 23.67 24.77 -11.76
C LEU A 113 24.71 25.05 -10.68
N GLN A 114 24.92 24.10 -9.76
CA GLN A 114 25.93 24.22 -8.71
C GLN A 114 27.35 24.27 -9.28
N ILE A 115 27.65 23.44 -10.29
CA ILE A 115 28.95 23.44 -10.97
C ILE A 115 29.20 24.78 -11.68
N ALA A 116 28.21 25.28 -12.44
CA ALA A 116 28.34 26.57 -13.13
C ALA A 116 28.50 27.73 -12.13
N GLU A 117 27.80 27.70 -11.00
CA GLU A 117 27.96 28.68 -9.95
C GLU A 117 29.35 28.62 -9.30
N ALA A 118 29.83 27.41 -8.98
CA ALA A 118 31.19 27.21 -8.48
C ALA A 118 32.24 27.72 -9.49
N ALA A 119 32.07 27.43 -10.79
CA ALA A 119 32.96 27.91 -11.84
C ALA A 119 32.97 29.45 -11.96
N ARG A 120 31.82 30.11 -11.79
CA ARG A 120 31.72 31.58 -11.71
C ARG A 120 32.49 32.12 -10.49
N ARG A 121 32.33 31.51 -9.32
CA ARG A 121 33.06 31.88 -8.09
C ARG A 121 34.58 31.72 -8.28
N LEU A 122 35.02 30.60 -8.85
CA LEU A 122 36.43 30.36 -9.18
C LEU A 122 37.00 31.41 -10.14
N CYS A 123 36.21 31.96 -11.07
CA CYS A 123 36.68 33.02 -11.95
C CYS A 123 36.92 34.36 -11.24
N GLN A 124 36.25 34.59 -10.11
CA GLN A 124 36.32 35.83 -9.34
C GLN A 124 37.41 35.82 -8.27
N GLU A 125 38.04 34.67 -8.00
CA GLU A 125 39.13 34.58 -7.03
C GLU A 125 40.33 35.47 -7.40
N GLU A 126 40.89 36.12 -6.38
CA GLU A 126 42.11 36.92 -6.48
C GLU A 126 43.36 36.01 -6.46
N ASN A 127 44.55 36.56 -6.78
CA ASN A 127 45.83 35.83 -6.77
C ASN A 127 46.02 34.73 -7.84
N LEU A 128 45.31 34.82 -8.96
CA LEU A 128 45.45 33.87 -10.07
C LEU A 128 46.49 34.30 -11.12
N SER A 129 47.33 33.35 -11.53
CA SER A 129 48.22 33.51 -12.67
C SER A 129 47.45 33.76 -13.97
N ARG A 130 48.08 34.39 -14.97
CA ARG A 130 47.45 34.66 -16.27
C ARG A 130 46.91 33.40 -16.95
N GLN A 131 47.64 32.28 -16.83
CA GLN A 131 47.23 30.98 -17.36
C GLN A 131 46.01 30.44 -16.61
N ALA A 132 46.02 30.48 -15.27
CA ALA A 132 44.91 30.01 -14.45
C ALA A 132 43.62 30.80 -14.72
N ARG A 133 43.70 32.12 -14.91
CA ARG A 133 42.55 32.97 -15.27
C ARG A 133 41.95 32.55 -16.62
N ARG A 134 42.79 32.30 -17.63
CA ARG A 134 42.34 31.85 -18.95
C ARG A 134 41.66 30.49 -18.88
N GLN A 135 42.25 29.54 -18.15
CA GLN A 135 41.70 28.20 -17.96
C GLN A 135 40.34 28.24 -17.24
N ARG A 136 40.24 28.99 -16.14
CA ARG A 136 38.99 29.11 -15.37
C ARG A 136 37.88 29.79 -16.17
N LYS A 137 38.21 30.83 -16.95
CA LYS A 137 37.25 31.47 -17.88
C LYS A 137 36.74 30.47 -18.93
N HIS A 138 37.62 29.64 -19.47
CA HIS A 138 37.22 28.61 -20.43
C HIS A 138 36.30 27.56 -19.77
N ALA A 139 36.67 27.07 -18.59
CA ALA A 139 35.86 26.11 -17.83
C ALA A 139 34.46 26.69 -17.53
N MET A 140 34.38 27.93 -17.02
CA MET A 140 33.10 28.59 -16.77
C MET A 140 32.22 28.68 -18.03
N LEU A 141 32.79 29.05 -19.18
CA LEU A 141 32.05 29.07 -20.44
C LEU A 141 31.56 27.69 -20.88
N GLN A 142 32.35 26.63 -20.63
CA GLN A 142 31.94 25.24 -20.92
C GLN A 142 30.78 24.81 -20.02
N GLU A 143 30.87 25.07 -18.72
CA GLU A 143 29.82 24.70 -17.76
C GLU A 143 28.51 25.47 -18.02
N GLU A 144 28.58 26.74 -18.41
CA GLU A 144 27.41 27.54 -18.82
C GLU A 144 26.79 27.03 -20.12
N LYS A 145 27.61 26.59 -21.09
CA LYS A 145 27.10 25.98 -22.32
C LYS A 145 26.35 24.68 -22.01
N LYS A 146 26.93 23.81 -21.18
CA LYS A 146 26.31 22.55 -20.77
C LYS A 146 25.00 22.79 -20.00
N LEU A 147 24.97 23.81 -19.14
CA LEU A 147 23.75 24.21 -18.43
C LEU A 147 22.61 24.55 -19.40
N ARG A 148 22.87 25.37 -20.42
CA ARG A 148 21.88 25.74 -21.45
C ARG A 148 21.40 24.54 -22.25
N GLU A 149 22.29 23.59 -22.54
CA GLU A 149 21.94 22.36 -23.25
C GLU A 149 20.99 21.49 -22.42
N LEU A 150 21.25 21.34 -21.11
CA LEU A 150 20.35 20.62 -20.20
C LEU A 150 18.98 21.29 -20.05
N GLU A 151 18.94 22.62 -19.92
CA GLU A 151 17.69 23.39 -19.88
C GLU A 151 16.85 23.19 -21.15
N ARG A 152 17.51 23.18 -22.32
CA ARG A 152 16.86 22.90 -23.60
C ARG A 152 16.30 21.48 -23.65
N CYS A 153 17.11 20.48 -23.31
CA CYS A 153 16.68 19.08 -23.33
C CYS A 153 15.50 18.83 -22.38
N LEU A 154 15.50 19.48 -21.21
CA LEU A 154 14.40 19.40 -20.25
C LEU A 154 13.14 20.07 -20.81
N GLY A 155 13.28 21.22 -21.46
CA GLY A 155 12.18 21.89 -22.16
C GLY A 155 11.60 21.07 -23.32
N GLU A 156 12.43 20.31 -24.03
CA GLU A 156 12.00 19.38 -25.09
C GLU A 156 11.27 18.17 -24.50
N GLN A 157 11.81 17.54 -23.46
CA GLN A 157 11.15 16.41 -22.78
C GLN A 157 9.80 16.81 -22.19
N ARG A 158 9.69 17.97 -21.53
CA ARG A 158 8.41 18.46 -21.00
C ARG A 158 7.36 18.72 -22.08
N ARG A 159 7.78 19.15 -23.28
CA ARG A 159 6.87 19.30 -24.44
C ARG A 159 6.46 17.95 -25.02
N ALA A 160 7.36 16.97 -25.00
CA ALA A 160 7.10 15.62 -25.50
C ALA A 160 6.23 14.79 -24.53
N SER A 161 6.36 15.00 -23.21
CA SER A 161 5.61 14.28 -22.17
C SER A 161 4.33 15.00 -21.72
N GLY A 162 4.20 16.30 -21.99
CA GLY A 162 2.98 17.06 -21.71
C GLY A 162 1.87 16.80 -22.76
N PRO A 163 0.59 16.75 -22.37
CA PRO A 163 -0.49 16.88 -23.34
C PRO A 163 -0.35 18.22 -24.07
N PRO A 164 -0.72 18.33 -25.36
CA PRO A 164 -0.58 19.57 -26.12
C PRO A 164 -1.32 20.68 -25.37
N SER A 165 -0.54 21.58 -24.75
CA SER A 165 -1.06 22.77 -24.11
C SER A 165 -1.90 23.51 -25.14
N ALA A 166 -3.18 23.71 -24.83
CA ALA A 166 -4.09 24.58 -25.56
C ALA A 166 -3.49 25.99 -25.60
N ALA A 167 -2.62 26.25 -26.56
CA ALA A 167 -2.10 27.57 -26.83
C ALA A 167 -3.01 28.24 -27.85
N ALA A 168 -3.25 29.54 -27.61
CA ALA A 168 -3.88 30.52 -28.47
C ALA A 168 -5.41 30.64 -28.42
N LEU A 169 -5.91 31.33 -27.39
CA LEU A 169 -6.99 32.30 -27.60
C LEU A 169 -6.38 33.71 -27.67
N PRO A 170 -6.38 34.38 -28.83
CA PRO A 170 -6.04 35.79 -28.93
C PRO A 170 -7.30 36.62 -28.69
N LEU A 171 -7.50 37.13 -27.49
CA LEU A 171 -8.57 38.07 -27.13
C LEU A 171 -7.97 39.03 -26.09
N GLY A 172 -7.95 40.34 -26.23
CA GLY A 172 -8.43 41.26 -27.25
C GLY A 172 -7.90 42.63 -26.84
N ARG A 173 -7.55 43.45 -27.82
CA ARG A 173 -7.09 44.83 -27.67
C ARG A 173 -8.23 45.65 -27.03
N GLY A 174 -8.04 46.15 -25.82
CA GLY A 174 -8.97 47.07 -25.13
C GLY A 174 -8.30 48.42 -24.90
N GLU A 175 -8.94 49.49 -25.35
CA GLU A 175 -8.51 50.90 -25.37
C GLU A 175 -8.12 51.51 -24.02
N PRO A 176 -7.34 52.61 -24.02
CA PRO A 176 -7.08 53.43 -22.84
C PRO A 176 -8.21 54.45 -22.62
N ALA A 177 -8.81 54.46 -21.42
CA ALA A 177 -9.73 55.51 -20.97
C ALA A 177 -8.95 56.71 -20.41
N ALA A 178 -9.33 57.91 -20.86
CA ALA A 178 -8.74 59.22 -20.50
C ALA A 178 -9.04 59.65 -19.05
N PRO A 179 -8.22 60.54 -18.46
CA PRO A 179 -8.40 61.04 -17.08
C PRO A 179 -9.45 62.16 -16.98
N ARG A 180 -10.00 62.30 -15.77
CA ARG A 180 -11.04 63.27 -15.36
C ARG A 180 -10.53 64.71 -15.27
#